data_AF-A0A940NJ30-F1
#
_entry.id   AF-A0A940NJ30-F1
#
_cell.length_a   1.000
_cell.length_b   1.000
_cell.length_c   1.000
_cell.angle_alpha   90.00
_cell.angle_beta   90.00
_cell.angle_gamma   90.00
#
_symmetry.space_group_name_H-M   'P 1'
#
loop_
_entity.id
_entity.type
_entity.pdbx_description
1 polymer ?
#
loop_
_entity_poly.entity_id
_entity_poly.type
_entity_poly.pdbx_seq_one_letter_code
_entity_poly.pdbx_strand_id
1 'polypeptide(L)'
;MPETVNFTGAVDRDLLKRAKILAAKSDTSVNALFNAELRYLVETFEAAEVSGNENFRTLLDFSLGRLDDGQAMEALGIDSDEDLFLLMAQAHLPMPRLPEARTRSMVDDLNALRK
;
A
#
# COMPACT_ATOMS: atom_id res chain seq x y z
N MET A 1 0.26 9.77 29.77
CA MET A 1 -0.42 10.38 28.61
C MET A 1 0.48 10.14 27.41
N PRO A 2 -0.01 9.67 26.26
CA PRO A 2 0.82 9.62 25.07
C PRO A 2 1.23 11.07 24.73
N GLU A 3 2.53 11.35 24.67
CA GLU A 3 3.03 12.63 24.19
C GLU A 3 2.72 12.73 22.69
N THR A 4 1.64 13.44 22.36
CA THR A 4 1.25 13.66 20.96
C THR A 4 2.15 14.71 20.34
N VAL A 5 2.81 14.37 19.25
CA VAL A 5 3.63 15.30 18.45
C VAL A 5 2.90 15.68 17.17
N ASN A 6 3.09 16.91 16.69
CA ASN A 6 2.54 17.36 15.42
C ASN A 6 3.47 16.98 14.27
N PHE A 7 2.92 16.35 13.23
CA PHE A 7 3.62 15.98 12.00
C PHE A 7 3.02 16.72 10.80
N THR A 8 3.88 17.25 9.93
CA THR A 8 3.48 17.88 8.67
C THR A 8 3.98 17.04 7.50
N GLY A 9 3.06 16.57 6.66
CA GLY A 9 3.37 15.83 5.44
C GLY A 9 2.66 16.41 4.23
N ALA A 10 3.21 16.16 3.03
CA ALA A 10 2.56 16.46 1.77
C ALA A 10 1.71 15.26 1.32
N VAL A 11 0.46 15.51 0.95
CA VAL A 11 -0.48 14.49 0.46
C VAL A 11 -1.17 15.03 -0.78
N ASP A 12 -1.47 14.14 -1.73
CA ASP A 12 -2.28 14.46 -2.90
C ASP A 12 -3.63 15.10 -2.50
N ARG A 13 -4.02 16.16 -3.22
CA ARG A 13 -5.21 16.96 -2.89
C ARG A 13 -6.49 16.14 -3.04
N ASP A 14 -6.59 15.31 -4.08
CA ASP A 14 -7.78 14.52 -4.34
C ASP A 14 -7.90 13.35 -3.38
N LEU A 15 -6.78 12.76 -2.97
CA LEU A 15 -6.72 11.80 -1.88
C LEU A 15 -7.22 12.42 -0.57
N LEU A 16 -6.73 13.60 -0.19
CA LEU A 16 -7.16 14.27 1.03
C LEU A 16 -8.66 14.62 1.00
N LYS A 17 -9.18 15.04 -0.16
CA LYS A 17 -10.61 15.31 -0.34
C LYS A 17 -11.44 14.05 -0.11
N ARG A 18 -11.04 12.92 -0.68
CA ARG A 18 -11.73 11.62 -0.48
C ARG A 18 -11.65 11.14 0.96
N ALA A 19 -10.49 11.27 1.61
CA ALA A 19 -10.31 10.93 3.02
C ALA A 19 -11.23 11.75 3.93
N LYS A 20 -11.42 13.05 3.66
CA LYS A 20 -12.36 13.91 4.42
C LYS A 20 -13.80 13.44 4.29
N ILE A 21 -14.22 13.03 3.08
CA ILE A 21 -15.57 12.49 2.86
C ILE A 21 -15.76 11.19 3.65
N LEU A 22 -14.77 10.29 3.63
CA LEU A 22 -14.80 9.04 4.38
C LEU A 22 -14.88 9.29 5.90
N ALA A 23 -14.07 10.22 6.41
CA ALA A 23 -14.06 10.60 7.82
C ALA A 23 -15.42 11.14 8.26
N ALA A 24 -16.03 12.03 7.48
CA ALA A 24 -17.37 12.56 7.75
C ALA A 24 -18.46 11.49 7.73
N LYS A 25 -18.39 10.53 6.80
CA LYS A 25 -19.36 9.41 6.72
C LYS A 25 -19.25 8.43 7.89
N SER A 26 -18.08 8.34 8.50
CA SER A 26 -17.77 7.37 9.55
C SER A 26 -17.69 8.01 10.94
N ASP A 27 -18.18 9.26 11.08
CA ASP A 27 -18.15 10.07 12.30
C ASP A 27 -16.77 10.10 12.99
N THR A 28 -15.72 10.28 12.18
CA THR A 28 -14.33 10.30 12.63
C THR A 28 -13.54 11.44 12.00
N SER A 29 -12.26 11.57 12.33
CA SER A 29 -11.35 12.57 11.75
C SER A 29 -10.30 11.94 10.84
N VAL A 30 -9.80 12.71 9.87
CA VAL A 30 -8.67 12.29 9.02
C VAL A 30 -7.45 11.93 9.87
N ASN A 31 -7.22 12.67 10.96
CA ASN A 31 -6.13 12.39 11.88
C ASN A 31 -6.33 11.05 12.61
N ALA A 32 -7.55 10.72 13.03
CA ALA A 32 -7.84 9.43 13.65
C ALA A 32 -7.63 8.26 12.69
N LEU A 33 -8.10 8.38 11.44
CA LEU A 33 -7.84 7.39 10.38
C LEU A 33 -6.35 7.20 10.15
N PHE A 34 -5.61 8.31 10.00
CA PHE A 34 -4.17 8.27 9.77
C PHE A 34 -3.40 7.64 10.94
N ASN A 35 -3.74 7.98 12.18
CA ASN A 35 -3.12 7.36 13.36
C ASN A 35 -3.42 5.87 13.48
N ALA A 36 -4.62 5.43 13.09
CA ALA A 36 -4.97 4.01 13.08
C ALA A 36 -4.13 3.23 12.07
N GLU A 37 -4.01 3.75 10.83
CA GLU A 37 -3.19 3.12 9.79
C GLU A 37 -1.70 3.14 10.14
N LEU A 38 -1.17 4.25 10.66
CA LEU A 38 0.23 4.32 11.13
C LEU A 38 0.51 3.33 12.25
N ARG A 39 -0.40 3.22 13.22
CA ARG A 39 -0.28 2.26 14.31
C ARG A 39 -0.26 0.84 13.77
N TYR A 40 -1.20 0.49 12.88
CA TYR A 40 -1.24 -0.83 12.27
C TYR A 40 0.06 -1.14 11.52
N LEU A 41 0.56 -0.19 10.73
CA LEU A 41 1.81 -0.35 9.99
C LEU A 41 3.00 -0.64 10.91
N VAL A 42 3.16 0.14 11.99
CA VAL A 42 4.26 -0.02 12.95
C VAL A 42 4.13 -1.32 13.72
N GLU A 43 2.97 -1.60 14.31
CA GLU A 43 2.75 -2.81 15.12
C GLU A 43 2.93 -4.08 14.28
N THR A 44 2.47 -4.08 13.02
CA THR A 44 2.65 -5.22 12.10
C THR A 44 4.11 -5.41 11.73
N PHE A 45 4.84 -4.32 11.46
CA PHE A 45 6.28 -4.39 11.15
C PHE A 45 7.08 -4.91 12.35
N GLU A 46 6.84 -4.39 13.55
CA GLU A 46 7.52 -4.83 14.77
C GLU A 46 7.23 -6.31 15.07
N ALA A 47 5.98 -6.76 14.89
CA ALA A 47 5.63 -8.18 15.06
C ALA A 47 6.33 -9.08 14.02
N ALA A 48 6.48 -8.61 12.78
CA ALA A 48 7.20 -9.32 11.73
C ALA A 48 8.71 -9.41 12.05
N GLU A 49 9.34 -8.34 12.53
CA GLU A 49 10.76 -8.37 12.94
C GLU A 49 11.02 -9.33 14.09
N VAL A 50 10.14 -9.34 15.11
CA VAL A 50 10.28 -10.24 16.27
C VAL A 50 10.16 -11.71 15.86
N SER A 51 9.32 -12.01 14.87
CA SER A 51 9.15 -13.37 14.33
C SER A 51 10.20 -13.76 13.29
N GLY A 52 11.09 -12.84 12.89
CA GLY A 52 12.07 -13.05 11.82
C GLY A 52 11.41 -13.23 10.44
N ASN A 53 10.19 -12.73 10.27
CA ASN A 53 9.42 -12.89 9.05
C ASN A 53 9.73 -11.77 8.06
N GLU A 54 10.58 -12.05 7.06
CA GLU A 54 10.96 -11.08 6.02
C GLU A 54 9.82 -10.78 5.03
N ASN A 55 8.72 -11.55 5.04
CA ASN A 55 7.63 -11.41 4.08
C ASN A 55 6.99 -10.02 4.14
N PHE A 56 6.80 -9.46 5.34
CA PHE A 56 6.21 -8.13 5.48
C PHE A 56 7.10 -7.04 4.87
N ARG A 57 8.42 -7.16 5.02
CA ARG A 57 9.39 -6.25 4.42
C ARG A 57 9.36 -6.35 2.90
N THR A 58 9.32 -7.56 2.35
CA THR A 58 9.19 -7.80 0.91
C THR A 58 7.91 -7.17 0.35
N LEU A 59 6.77 -7.40 1.01
CA LEU A 59 5.48 -6.80 0.61
C LEU A 59 5.51 -5.27 0.70
N LEU A 60 6.17 -4.69 1.71
CA LEU A 60 6.33 -3.23 1.84
C LEU A 60 7.23 -2.65 0.74
N ASP A 61 8.36 -3.28 0.44
CA ASP A 61 9.25 -2.83 -0.64
C ASP A 61 8.55 -2.94 -2.00
N PHE A 62 7.72 -3.97 -2.22
CA PHE A 62 6.83 -4.06 -3.38
C PHE A 62 5.77 -2.94 -3.39
N SER A 63 5.09 -2.66 -2.27
CA SER A 63 4.07 -1.60 -2.18
C SER A 63 4.63 -0.21 -2.50
N LEU A 64 5.90 0.02 -2.14
CA LEU A 64 6.64 1.25 -2.40
C LEU A 64 7.20 1.31 -3.83
N GLY A 65 7.03 0.25 -4.63
CA GLY A 65 7.53 0.15 -6.00
C GLY A 65 9.05 -0.02 -6.10
N ARG A 66 9.70 -0.51 -5.04
CA ARG A 66 11.14 -0.81 -5.02
C ARG A 66 11.45 -2.21 -5.56
N LEU A 67 10.50 -3.12 -5.43
CA LEU A 67 10.52 -4.45 -6.02
C LEU A 67 9.46 -4.55 -7.12
N ASP A 68 9.75 -5.34 -8.15
CA ASP A 68 8.73 -5.79 -9.09
C ASP A 68 7.96 -7.00 -8.55
N ASP A 69 6.89 -7.38 -9.24
CA ASP A 69 6.00 -8.48 -8.90
C ASP A 69 6.72 -9.82 -8.90
N GLY A 70 7.54 -10.10 -9.94
CA GLY A 70 8.32 -11.33 -10.03
C GLY A 70 9.31 -11.50 -8.87
N GLN A 71 10.04 -10.45 -8.52
CA GLN A 71 10.97 -10.44 -7.38
C GLN A 71 10.23 -10.63 -6.05
N ALA A 72 9.08 -9.98 -5.87
CA ALA A 72 8.28 -10.13 -4.67
C ALA A 72 7.75 -11.57 -4.55
N MET A 73 7.23 -12.14 -5.63
CA MET A 73 6.72 -13.52 -5.65
C MET A 73 7.81 -14.55 -5.36
N GLU A 74 8.99 -14.41 -5.97
CA GLU A 74 10.14 -15.29 -5.71
C GLU A 74 10.57 -15.25 -4.24
N ALA A 75 10.69 -14.05 -3.67
CA ALA A 75 11.09 -13.88 -2.27
C ALA A 75 10.02 -14.38 -1.26
N LEU A 76 8.74 -14.35 -1.64
CA LEU A 76 7.63 -14.85 -0.83
C LEU A 76 7.37 -16.35 -1.03
N GLY A 77 7.99 -16.97 -2.03
CA GLY A 77 7.77 -18.38 -2.37
C GLY A 77 6.36 -18.68 -2.87
N ILE A 78 5.77 -17.74 -3.61
CA ILE A 78 4.43 -17.84 -4.21
C ILE A 78 4.53 -17.84 -5.74
N ASP A 79 3.57 -18.48 -6.38
CA ASP A 79 3.61 -18.71 -7.84
C ASP A 79 2.51 -17.94 -8.60
N SER A 80 1.69 -17.16 -7.90
CA SER A 80 0.54 -16.45 -8.49
C SER A 80 0.41 -15.01 -8.03
N ASP A 81 0.04 -14.14 -8.99
CA ASP A 81 -0.29 -12.74 -8.74
C ASP A 81 -1.49 -12.58 -7.80
N GLU A 82 -2.41 -13.56 -7.79
CA GLU A 82 -3.57 -13.59 -6.91
C GLU A 82 -3.15 -13.77 -5.45
N ASP A 83 -2.21 -14.67 -5.18
CA ASP A 83 -1.66 -14.86 -3.83
C ASP A 83 -0.92 -13.61 -3.36
N LEU A 84 -0.15 -12.98 -4.25
CA LEU A 84 0.51 -11.71 -3.95
C LEU A 84 -0.52 -10.63 -3.59
N PHE A 85 -1.61 -10.53 -4.36
CA PHE A 85 -2.69 -9.60 -4.08
C PHE A 85 -3.38 -9.86 -2.73
N LEU A 86 -3.65 -11.13 -2.40
CA LEU A 86 -4.25 -11.51 -1.13
C LEU A 86 -3.35 -11.16 0.05
N LEU A 87 -2.04 -11.43 -0.06
CA LEU A 87 -1.05 -11.06 0.95
C LEU A 87 -0.98 -9.54 1.15
N MET A 88 -1.00 -8.77 0.06
CA MET A 88 -1.04 -7.31 0.11
C MET A 88 -2.31 -6.79 0.79
N ALA A 89 -3.47 -7.36 0.47
CA ALA A 89 -4.74 -7.00 1.09
C ALA A 89 -4.76 -7.31 2.59
N GLN A 90 -4.24 -8.48 2.99
CA GLN A 90 -4.14 -8.87 4.40
C GLN A 90 -3.15 -7.97 5.17
N ALA A 91 -2.07 -7.54 4.52
CA ALA A 91 -1.10 -6.60 5.09
C ALA A 91 -1.58 -5.14 5.10
N HIS A 92 -2.78 -4.84 4.58
CA HIS A 92 -3.30 -3.49 4.36
C HIS A 92 -2.36 -2.60 3.54
N LEU A 93 -1.56 -3.20 2.66
CA LEU A 93 -0.62 -2.49 1.82
C LEU A 93 -1.26 -2.17 0.46
N PRO A 94 -1.13 -0.94 -0.04
CA PRO A 94 -1.63 -0.60 -1.36
C PRO A 94 -0.79 -1.30 -2.44
N MET A 95 -1.44 -1.75 -3.51
CA MET A 95 -0.71 -2.19 -4.71
C MET A 95 0.16 -1.04 -5.26
N PRO A 96 1.38 -1.33 -5.72
CA PRO A 96 2.24 -0.31 -6.31
C PRO A 96 1.53 0.33 -7.49
N ARG A 97 1.53 1.67 -7.52
CA ARG A 97 0.95 2.40 -8.64
C ARG A 97 1.96 2.49 -9.77
N LEU A 98 1.58 1.98 -10.94
CA LEU A 98 2.33 2.25 -12.16
C LEU A 98 2.23 3.75 -12.50
N PRO A 99 3.33 4.38 -12.96
CA PRO A 99 3.27 5.73 -13.50
C PRO A 99 2.23 5.82 -14.62
N GLU A 100 1.45 6.90 -14.67
CA GLU A 100 0.34 7.05 -15.62
C GLU A 100 0.78 6.84 -17.09
N ALA A 101 1.99 7.27 -17.43
CA ALA A 101 2.56 7.08 -18.76
C ALA A 101 2.72 5.59 -19.12
N ARG A 102 3.15 4.76 -18.17
CA ARG A 102 3.30 3.32 -18.35
C ARG A 102 1.94 2.64 -18.46
N THR A 103 0.99 3.03 -17.61
CA THR A 103 -0.39 2.54 -17.70
C THR A 103 -1.01 2.88 -19.06
N ARG A 104 -0.76 4.08 -19.58
CA ARG A 104 -1.27 4.50 -20.90
C ARG A 104 -0.66 3.70 -22.05
N SER A 105 0.65 3.45 -22.01
CA SER A 105 1.32 2.57 -22.99
C SER A 105 0.72 1.17 -23.02
N MET A 106 0.47 0.56 -21.84
CA MET A 106 -0.14 -0.77 -21.77
C MET A 106 -1.56 -0.81 -22.33
N VAL A 107 -2.34 0.25 -22.14
CA VAL A 107 -3.67 0.40 -22.75
C VAL A 107 -3.58 0.49 -24.27
N ASP A 108 -2.61 1.25 -24.79
CA ASP A 108 -2.38 1.39 -26.23
C ASP A 108 -1.97 0.06 -26.87
N ASP A 109 -1.05 -0.68 -26.23
CA ASP A 109 -0.63 -2.03 -26.65
C ASP A 109 -1.82 -3.01 -26.69
N LEU A 110 -2.65 -3.01 -25.64
CA LEU A 110 -3.85 -3.86 -25.59
C LEU A 110 -4.87 -3.50 -26.68
N ASN A 111 -5.05 -2.21 -26.96
CA ASN A 111 -5.93 -1.75 -28.03
C ASN A 111 -5.39 -2.12 -29.41
N ALA A 112 -4.06 -2.15 -29.58
CA ALA A 112 -3.42 -2.59 -30.82
C ALA A 112 -3.61 -4.10 -31.07
N LEU A 113 -3.62 -4.93 -30.02
CA LEU A 113 -3.91 -6.38 -30.11
C LEU A 113 -5.37 -6.70 -30.45
N ARG A 114 -6.28 -5.74 -30.27
CA ARG A 114 -7.71 -5.88 -30.62
C ARG A 114 -8.04 -5.46 -32.06
N LYS A 115 -7.07 -4.98 -32.83
CA LYS A 115 -7.19 -4.68 -34.27
C LYS A 115 -6.67 -5.83 -35.11
#